data_AF-A0A357B3U4-F1
#
_entry.id   AF-A0A357B3U4-F1
#
_cell.length_a   1.000
_cell.length_b   1.000
_cell.length_c   1.000
_cell.angle_alpha   90.00
_cell.angle_beta   90.00
_cell.angle_gamma   90.00
#
_symmetry.space_group_name_H-M   'P 1'
#
loop_
_entity.id
_entity.type
_entity.pdbx_description
1 polymer ?
#
loop_
_entity_poly.entity_id
_entity_poly.type
_entity_poly.pdbx_seq_one_letter_code
_entity_poly.pdbx_strand_id
1 'polypeptide(L)'
;MRFPSKEIVESIRKRYPVGTRVKLVKMDDAQAPAPGTKGTVEGVDDTGSLLMRWDNGSGLNVIYGEDVVKKLDTVTTICCREKKAWDSRKEAADFFLEAIAGSEGAECERYTTIYAKLVSGLEVCSDDADD
;
A
#
# COMPACT_ATOMS: atom_id res chain seq x y z
N MET A 1 -14.92 25.44 8.06
CA MET A 1 -14.29 24.15 8.39
C MET A 1 -13.93 24.12 9.86
N ARG A 2 -14.16 23.02 10.58
CA ARG A 2 -13.75 22.86 11.98
C ARG A 2 -12.45 22.08 11.98
N PHE A 3 -11.36 22.69 12.43
CA PHE A 3 -10.06 22.02 12.48
C PHE A 3 -10.09 20.88 13.49
N PRO A 4 -9.49 19.71 13.16
CA PRO A 4 -9.37 18.61 14.11
C PRO A 4 -8.47 18.99 15.29
N SER A 5 -8.62 18.30 16.42
CA SER A 5 -7.70 18.46 17.55
C SER A 5 -6.31 17.92 17.19
N LYS A 6 -5.28 18.39 17.91
CA LYS A 6 -3.91 17.89 17.75
C LYS A 6 -3.82 16.37 17.88
N GLU A 7 -4.58 15.78 18.80
CA GLU A 7 -4.65 14.32 19.01
C GLU A 7 -5.17 13.59 17.78
N ILE A 8 -6.18 14.14 17.11
CA ILE A 8 -6.72 13.59 15.86
C ILE A 8 -5.64 13.66 14.76
N VAL A 9 -5.00 14.81 14.59
CA VAL A 9 -3.93 14.97 13.58
C VAL A 9 -2.79 13.98 13.81
N GLU A 10 -2.35 13.80 15.05
CA GLU A 10 -1.34 12.81 15.42
C GLU A 10 -1.80 11.37 15.14
N SER A 11 -3.08 11.06 15.35
CA SER A 11 -3.63 9.74 15.00
C SER A 11 -3.61 9.49 13.49
N ILE A 12 -3.87 10.52 12.67
CA ILE A 12 -3.82 10.43 11.21
C ILE A 12 -2.38 10.21 10.75
N ARG A 13 -1.41 10.96 11.31
CA ARG A 13 0.04 10.78 11.04
C ARG A 13 0.51 9.36 11.33
N LYS A 14 0.04 8.76 12.43
CA LYS A 14 0.34 7.36 12.78
C LYS A 14 -0.30 6.36 11.82
N ARG A 15 -1.52 6.64 11.35
CA ARG A 15 -2.26 5.75 10.44
C ARG A 15 -1.70 5.80 9.01
N TYR A 16 -1.29 6.98 8.58
CA TYR A 16 -0.79 7.30 7.24
C TYR A 16 0.60 7.95 7.32
N PRO A 17 1.64 7.21 7.75
CA PRO A 17 3.00 7.71 7.66
C PRO A 17 3.41 7.96 6.20
N VAL A 18 4.45 8.77 6.00
CA VAL A 18 5.05 9.03 4.69
C VAL A 18 5.39 7.71 3.99
N GLY A 19 5.04 7.61 2.71
CA GLY A 19 5.19 6.39 1.91
C GLY A 19 3.97 5.46 1.93
N THR A 20 2.95 5.75 2.75
CA THR A 20 1.72 4.94 2.75
C THR A 20 1.04 4.99 1.39
N ARG A 21 0.77 3.82 0.81
CA ARG A 21 -0.01 3.68 -0.42
C ARG A 21 -1.49 3.68 -0.11
N VAL A 22 -2.24 4.46 -0.88
CA VAL A 22 -3.70 4.57 -0.76
C VAL A 22 -4.36 4.52 -2.13
N LYS A 23 -5.64 4.18 -2.13
CA LYS A 23 -6.53 4.23 -3.29
C LYS A 23 -7.65 5.22 -3.01
N LEU A 24 -7.90 6.13 -3.95
CA LEU A 24 -9.02 7.07 -3.88
C LEU A 24 -10.34 6.30 -3.91
N VAL A 25 -11.24 6.60 -2.98
CA VAL A 25 -12.60 6.05 -2.96
C VAL A 25 -13.60 7.12 -3.35
N LYS A 26 -13.46 8.33 -2.78
CA LYS A 26 -14.35 9.46 -3.05
C LYS A 26 -13.61 10.78 -2.84
N MET A 27 -13.84 11.71 -3.77
CA MET A 27 -13.48 13.12 -3.68
C MET A 27 -14.49 13.88 -4.54
N ASP A 28 -15.11 14.91 -3.99
CA ASP A 28 -16.17 15.68 -4.66
C ASP A 28 -15.60 17.01 -5.17
N ASP A 29 -14.73 16.90 -6.18
CA ASP A 29 -14.07 18.03 -6.83
C ASP A 29 -14.02 17.81 -8.34
N ALA A 30 -14.18 18.87 -9.14
CA ALA A 30 -14.19 18.77 -10.60
C ALA A 30 -12.84 18.33 -11.21
N GLN A 31 -11.74 18.55 -10.47
CA GLN A 31 -10.38 18.15 -10.83
C GLN A 31 -9.94 16.86 -10.10
N ALA A 32 -10.86 16.20 -9.40
CA ALA A 32 -10.56 14.98 -8.67
C ALA A 32 -9.98 13.89 -9.59
N PRO A 33 -8.95 13.13 -9.15
CA PRO A 33 -8.60 11.89 -9.79
C PRO A 33 -9.82 10.95 -9.88
N ALA A 34 -9.84 10.08 -10.89
CA ALA A 34 -10.90 9.08 -10.97
C ALA A 34 -10.89 8.18 -9.72
N PRO A 35 -12.06 7.82 -9.16
CA PRO A 35 -12.14 6.83 -8.10
C PRO A 35 -11.36 5.56 -8.47
N GLY A 36 -10.53 5.12 -7.54
CA GLY A 36 -9.62 4.01 -7.72
C GLY A 36 -8.22 4.37 -8.19
N THR A 37 -7.96 5.63 -8.52
CA THR A 37 -6.59 6.14 -8.69
C THR A 37 -5.81 5.88 -7.41
N LYS A 38 -4.58 5.39 -7.53
CA LYS A 38 -3.68 5.14 -6.41
C LYS A 38 -2.71 6.29 -6.24
N GLY A 39 -2.23 6.47 -5.02
CA GLY A 39 -1.31 7.53 -4.67
C GLY A 39 -0.52 7.19 -3.41
N THR A 40 0.55 7.95 -3.20
CA THR A 40 1.46 7.81 -2.07
C THR A 40 1.34 9.05 -1.18
N VAL A 41 1.21 8.83 0.12
CA VAL A 41 1.20 9.89 1.13
C VAL A 41 2.61 10.47 1.27
N GLU A 42 2.76 11.77 1.08
CA GLU A 42 4.01 12.52 1.28
C GLU A 42 4.10 13.15 2.67
N GLY A 43 2.95 13.33 3.33
CA GLY A 43 2.87 13.91 4.66
C GLY A 43 1.43 14.10 5.11
N VAL A 44 1.27 14.63 6.32
CA VAL A 44 -0.03 15.06 6.85
C VAL A 44 0.18 16.49 7.36
N ASP A 45 -0.68 17.41 6.96
CA ASP A 45 -0.59 18.80 7.40
C ASP A 45 -1.18 18.98 8.83
N ASP A 46 -1.30 20.23 9.28
CA ASP A 46 -1.88 20.60 10.58
C ASP A 46 -3.42 20.59 10.59
N THR A 47 -4.04 20.52 9.41
CA THR A 47 -5.49 20.35 9.22
C THR A 47 -5.92 18.89 9.23
N GLY A 48 -4.95 17.97 9.23
CA GLY A 48 -5.16 16.52 9.16
C GLY A 48 -5.29 16.00 7.73
N SER A 49 -5.14 16.85 6.72
CA SER A 49 -5.22 16.45 5.31
C SER A 49 -3.96 15.69 4.90
N LEU A 50 -4.13 14.68 4.05
CA LEU A 50 -3.00 13.92 3.51
C LEU A 50 -2.43 14.67 2.32
N LEU A 51 -1.13 14.96 2.37
CA LEU A 51 -0.37 15.46 1.24
C LEU A 51 -0.10 14.29 0.30
N MET A 52 -0.53 14.42 -0.95
CA MET A 52 -0.58 13.28 -1.87
C MET A 52 0.31 13.48 -3.09
N ARG A 53 0.96 12.39 -3.49
CA ARG A 53 1.48 12.19 -4.85
C ARG A 53 0.63 11.12 -5.52
N TRP A 54 -0.30 11.53 -6.39
CA TRP A 54 -1.12 10.59 -7.15
C TRP A 54 -0.36 10.03 -8.35
N ASP A 55 -0.60 8.76 -8.67
CA ASP A 55 0.10 8.07 -9.77
C ASP A 55 -0.27 8.65 -11.15
N ASN A 56 -1.45 9.28 -11.27
CA ASN A 56 -1.88 9.98 -12.48
C ASN A 56 -1.32 11.41 -12.60
N GLY A 57 -0.48 11.84 -11.66
CA GLY A 57 0.11 13.18 -11.65
C GLY A 57 -0.77 14.29 -11.06
N SER A 58 -1.95 13.98 -10.52
CA SER A 58 -2.76 14.98 -9.82
C SER A 58 -2.03 15.51 -8.56
N GLY A 59 -2.19 16.81 -8.31
CA GLY A 59 -1.64 17.50 -7.14
C GLY A 59 -2.64 17.75 -6.02
N LEU A 60 -3.85 17.18 -6.10
CA LEU A 60 -4.87 17.36 -5.05
C LEU A 60 -4.53 16.55 -3.79
N ASN A 61 -4.70 17.18 -2.64
CA ASN A 61 -4.57 16.52 -1.32
C ASN A 61 -5.89 15.85 -0.92
N VAL A 62 -5.82 14.96 0.07
CA VAL A 62 -7.01 14.28 0.63
C VAL A 62 -7.43 15.04 1.88
N ILE A 63 -8.57 15.72 1.80
CA ILE A 63 -9.09 16.58 2.86
C ILE A 63 -9.73 15.74 3.96
N TYR A 64 -9.28 15.96 5.21
CA TYR A 64 -9.82 15.25 6.36
C TYR A 64 -11.31 15.54 6.58
N GLY A 65 -12.12 14.48 6.61
CA GLY A 65 -13.57 14.55 6.83
C GLY A 65 -14.40 14.83 5.59
N GLU A 66 -13.77 15.10 4.44
CA GLU A 66 -14.45 15.36 3.16
C GLU A 66 -14.15 14.24 2.16
N ASP A 67 -12.86 13.91 1.99
CA ASP A 67 -12.40 12.90 1.06
C ASP A 67 -12.26 11.52 1.72
N VAL A 68 -12.38 10.48 0.90
CA VAL A 68 -12.28 9.09 1.35
C VAL A 68 -11.20 8.37 0.56
N VAL A 69 -10.24 7.81 1.28
CA VAL A 69 -9.20 6.93 0.75
C VAL A 69 -9.15 5.61 1.52
N LYS A 70 -8.70 4.56 0.84
CA LYS A 70 -8.43 3.25 1.45
C LYS A 70 -6.92 3.00 1.46
N LYS A 71 -6.36 2.71 2.64
CA LYS A 71 -4.97 2.22 2.77
C LYS A 71 -4.83 0.88 2.04
N LEU A 72 -3.78 0.76 1.25
CA LEU A 72 -3.44 -0.46 0.53
C LEU A 72 -2.62 -1.40 1.43
N ASP A 73 -2.84 -2.71 1.31
CA ASP A 73 -2.07 -3.73 2.02
C ASP A 73 -0.84 -4.07 1.18
N THR A 74 0.14 -3.17 1.27
CA THR A 74 1.37 -3.26 0.49
C THR A 74 2.31 -4.32 1.05
N VAL A 75 2.93 -5.07 0.17
CA VAL A 75 3.97 -6.04 0.53
C VAL A 75 5.16 -5.91 -0.39
N THR A 76 6.33 -6.27 0.11
CA THR A 76 7.54 -6.41 -0.69
C THR A 76 7.91 -7.87 -0.74
N THR A 77 8.17 -8.40 -1.93
CA THR A 77 8.70 -9.74 -2.09
C THR A 77 10.13 -9.67 -2.59
N ILE A 78 10.99 -10.54 -2.09
CA ILE A 78 12.37 -10.68 -2.55
C ILE A 78 12.53 -12.12 -3.02
N CYS A 79 12.67 -12.33 -4.33
CA CYS A 79 12.83 -13.66 -4.91
C CYS A 79 14.07 -13.67 -5.78
N CYS A 80 15.01 -14.58 -5.55
CA CYS A 80 16.26 -14.65 -6.30
C CYS A 80 17.01 -13.29 -6.33
N ARG A 81 16.99 -12.54 -5.21
CA ARG A 81 17.49 -11.15 -5.07
C ARG A 81 16.72 -10.07 -5.84
N GLU A 82 15.68 -10.43 -6.59
CA GLU A 82 14.79 -9.47 -7.23
C GLU A 82 13.75 -8.97 -6.22
N LYS A 83 13.77 -7.67 -5.97
CA LYS A 83 12.83 -7.00 -5.07
C LYS A 83 11.66 -6.44 -5.86
N LYS A 84 10.44 -6.81 -5.48
CA LYS A 84 9.20 -6.28 -6.07
C LYS A 84 8.26 -5.77 -4.99
N ALA A 85 7.78 -4.54 -5.17
CA ALA A 85 6.75 -3.95 -4.33
C ALA A 85 5.37 -4.20 -4.94
N TRP A 86 4.40 -4.52 -4.10
CA TRP A 86 3.03 -4.80 -4.49
C TRP A 86 2.09 -3.88 -3.73
N ASP A 87 1.07 -3.37 -4.42
CA ASP A 87 -0.01 -2.58 -3.80
C ASP A 87 -1.08 -3.46 -3.12
N SER A 88 -0.97 -4.79 -3.23
CA SER A 88 -1.94 -5.75 -2.70
C SER A 88 -1.26 -7.07 -2.36
N ARG A 89 -1.26 -7.44 -1.07
CA ARG A 89 -0.86 -8.76 -0.59
C ARG A 89 -1.56 -9.89 -1.33
N LYS A 90 -2.85 -9.72 -1.64
CA LYS A 90 -3.62 -10.70 -2.40
C LYS A 90 -3.03 -10.90 -3.80
N GLU A 91 -2.76 -9.82 -4.52
CA GLU A 91 -2.17 -9.91 -5.87
C GLU A 91 -0.79 -10.56 -5.84
N ALA A 92 0.01 -10.26 -4.81
CA ALA A 92 1.28 -10.94 -4.58
C ALA A 92 1.09 -12.45 -4.31
N ALA A 93 0.15 -12.80 -3.43
CA ALA A 93 -0.12 -14.19 -3.07
C ALA A 93 -0.65 -15.00 -4.25
N ASP A 94 -1.56 -14.44 -5.05
CA ASP A 94 -2.10 -15.06 -6.26
C ASP A 94 -0.96 -15.33 -7.27
N PHE A 95 -0.06 -14.36 -7.47
CA PHE A 95 1.12 -14.53 -8.33
C PHE A 95 2.02 -15.69 -7.89
N PHE A 96 2.38 -15.76 -6.60
CA PHE A 96 3.25 -16.84 -6.11
C PHE A 96 2.53 -18.19 -6.10
N LEU A 97 1.22 -18.23 -5.88
CA LEU A 97 0.43 -19.45 -5.97
C LEU A 97 0.41 -20.01 -7.40
N GLU A 98 0.23 -19.16 -8.41
CA GLU A 98 0.34 -19.56 -9.81
C GLU A 98 1.75 -20.04 -10.16
N ALA A 99 2.79 -19.35 -9.67
CA ALA A 99 4.18 -19.75 -9.87
C ALA A 99 4.49 -21.12 -9.23
N ILE A 100 3.96 -21.41 -8.04
CA ILE A 100 4.05 -22.73 -7.38
C ILE A 100 3.41 -23.81 -8.25
N ALA A 101 2.22 -23.55 -8.80
CA ALA A 101 1.51 -24.52 -9.64
C ALA A 101 2.24 -24.82 -10.97
N GLY A 102 3.07 -23.89 -11.44
CA GLY A 102 3.82 -24.01 -12.70
C GLY A 102 5.30 -24.39 -12.56
N SER A 103 5.80 -24.65 -11.35
CA SER A 103 7.22 -24.93 -11.09
C SER A 103 7.41 -26.18 -10.22
N GLU A 104 8.64 -26.71 -10.20
CA GLU A 104 9.02 -27.89 -9.41
C GLU A 104 10.39 -27.71 -8.74
N GLY A 105 10.74 -28.59 -7.81
CA GLY A 105 12.05 -28.60 -7.14
C GLY A 105 12.35 -27.31 -6.37
N ALA A 106 13.62 -26.90 -6.39
CA ALA A 106 14.12 -25.76 -5.63
C ALA A 106 13.44 -24.43 -5.98
N GLU A 107 12.89 -24.28 -7.19
CA GLU A 107 12.14 -23.09 -7.59
C GLU A 107 10.78 -23.01 -6.87
N CYS A 108 10.03 -24.10 -6.90
CA CYS A 108 8.76 -24.23 -6.21
C CYS A 108 8.91 -24.02 -4.69
N GLU A 109 9.99 -24.53 -4.08
CA GLU A 109 10.30 -24.32 -2.67
C GLU A 109 10.47 -22.83 -2.32
N ARG A 110 11.22 -22.07 -3.13
CA ARG A 110 11.40 -20.61 -2.91
C ARG A 110 10.08 -19.86 -2.97
N TYR A 111 9.25 -20.15 -3.97
CA TYR A 111 7.94 -19.52 -4.10
C TYR A 111 7.01 -19.88 -2.94
N THR A 112 7.07 -21.12 -2.47
CA THR A 112 6.31 -21.58 -1.31
C THR A 112 6.71 -20.83 -0.03
N THR A 113 8.00 -20.60 0.19
CA THR A 113 8.49 -19.78 1.32
C THR A 113 7.93 -18.37 1.28
N ILE A 114 8.00 -17.69 0.13
CA ILE A 114 7.45 -16.35 -0.03
C ILE A 114 5.93 -16.35 0.20
N TYR A 115 5.21 -17.31 -0.38
CA TYR A 115 3.77 -17.45 -0.20
C TYR A 115 3.38 -17.65 1.27
N ALA A 116 4.09 -18.52 1.99
CA ALA A 116 3.86 -18.75 3.42
C ALA A 116 4.07 -17.48 4.25
N LYS A 117 5.11 -16.70 3.95
CA LYS A 117 5.36 -15.40 4.60
C LYS A 117 4.26 -14.38 4.29
N LEU A 118 3.77 -14.34 3.04
CA LEU A 118 2.65 -13.48 2.65
C LEU A 118 1.38 -13.81 3.43
N VAL A 119 1.02 -15.09 3.52
CA VAL A 119 -0.16 -15.56 4.27
C VAL A 119 0.00 -15.33 5.78
N SER A 120 1.24 -15.37 6.29
CA SER A 120 1.56 -15.09 7.70
C SER A 120 1.51 -13.60 8.06
N GLY A 121 1.25 -12.71 7.10
CA GLY A 121 1.09 -11.28 7.35
C GLY A 121 2.38 -10.47 7.37
N LEU A 122 3.51 -11.03 6.97
CA LEU A 122 4.79 -10.31 6.89
C LEU A 122 4.74 -9.22 5.81
N GLU A 123 5.31 -8.05 6.08
CA GLU A 123 5.36 -6.94 5.10
C GLU A 123 6.48 -7.12 4.07
N VAL A 124 7.56 -7.80 4.46
CA VAL A 124 8.69 -8.16 3.59
C VAL A 124 8.80 -9.69 3.57
N CYS A 125 8.69 -10.29 2.38
CA CYS A 125 8.63 -11.73 2.17
C CYS A 125 9.76 -12.15 1.23
N SER A 126 10.86 -12.63 1.79
CA SER A 126 12.00 -13.17 1.04
C SER A 126 11.92 -14.69 0.88
N ASP A 127 12.64 -15.24 -0.10
CA ASP A 127 12.89 -16.68 -0.24
C ASP A 127 14.00 -17.20 0.68
N ASP A 128 14.67 -16.33 1.44
CA ASP A 128 15.65 -16.72 2.45
C ASP A 128 14.96 -17.41 3.64
N ALA A 129 15.47 -18.57 4.06
CA ALA A 129 14.86 -19.38 5.12
C ALA A 129 15.09 -18.81 6.54
N ASP A 130 16.03 -17.88 6.70
CA ASP A 130 16.54 -17.40 7.99
C ASP A 130 16.00 -16.01 8.41
N ASP A 131 15.05 -15.45 7.66
CA ASP A 131 14.44 -14.13 7.90
C ASP A 131 13.35 -14.12 8.99
#